data_AF-A0A431LNW7-F1
#
_entry.id   AF-A0A431LNW7-F1
#
_cell.length_a   1.000
_cell.length_b   1.000
_cell.length_c   1.000
_cell.angle_alpha   90.00
_cell.angle_beta   90.00
_cell.angle_gamma   90.00
#
_symmetry.space_group_name_H-M   'P 1'
#
loop_
_entity.id
_entity.type
_entity.pdbx_description
1 polymer ?
#
loop_
_entity_poly.entity_id
_entity_poly.type
_entity_poly.pdbx_seq_one_letter_code
_entity_poly.pdbx_strand_id
1 'polypeptide(L)'
;MSQSPQRRSSRRSAKGASIILVALCAIGLIALIWIAFQLMLVMGGSREVRNAVDTAVLNVGKHAIDVEMPASGNFADVANSDGSVSISNLCRVWGKAFIINANAADMISEGTANSDTQTSAQNAYLEAQSMNNGLSAMLQDKNTFKNHFNSIAQSAPAKLLGQNAVVQDAPSISTWSTAMMDKGSESNLYFNPTQLPPGAGANFSNIDKGGRSYFRGYTAMTVNGKDFYLPSFRLGEMPHLVSAKTFKQNLTSQLGSAAPIPNAFEESGIISEGSTTLTANACAQANPQRQWGLAIPHSFVCIVFSNLSRWYLDKNPNDGQWMLRKEIPYGTQPGQTVWGLKQVRLRPPPPAPGPNGIGGKMDGYASLGNEYKNADAWDVFNALPGDHQAPLNRLVQRVKEIDPNFTLQKMQSLMQSVTIPVTDRPSTRLIIYPKYNGPNCTEPTMQIAVVGSGELPGWIQMPIYFDGQQKTVLTENPMQDAPNTCWDNVVGGTSPSCYHHTEYTGNVIWAPGTGLYQCLGELRVARVTNIYFTSDAG
;
A
#
# COMPACT_ATOMS: atom_id res chain seq x y z
N MET A 1 -120.95 14.83 -42.30
CA MET A 1 -120.07 14.48 -43.45
C MET A 1 -119.51 15.81 -43.96
N SER A 2 -118.36 16.25 -43.47
CA SER A 2 -116.99 15.87 -43.86
C SER A 2 -116.61 16.36 -45.25
N GLN A 3 -115.78 17.41 -45.30
CA GLN A 3 -114.50 17.37 -46.00
C GLN A 3 -113.59 18.49 -45.46
N SER A 4 -112.42 18.10 -44.97
CA SER A 4 -111.32 18.96 -44.52
C SER A 4 -110.17 18.91 -45.54
N PRO A 5 -109.47 20.02 -45.82
CA PRO A 5 -108.37 20.02 -46.79
C PRO A 5 -107.03 19.65 -46.13
N GLN A 6 -106.32 18.69 -46.72
CA GLN A 6 -104.97 18.30 -46.35
C GLN A 6 -103.93 19.34 -46.84
N ARG A 7 -103.13 19.88 -45.91
CA ARG A 7 -101.87 20.59 -46.21
C ARG A 7 -100.75 19.57 -46.45
N ARG A 8 -100.09 19.64 -47.62
CA ARG A 8 -98.82 18.95 -47.91
C ARG A 8 -97.66 19.73 -47.29
N SER A 9 -96.88 19.07 -46.42
CA SER A 9 -95.63 19.63 -45.86
C SER A 9 -94.43 19.34 -46.77
N SER A 10 -93.48 20.28 -46.80
CA SER A 10 -92.32 20.27 -47.69
C SER A 10 -91.25 19.24 -47.25
N ARG A 11 -90.93 18.27 -48.12
CA ARG A 11 -89.81 17.32 -47.96
C ARG A 11 -88.50 17.90 -48.54
N ARG A 12 -87.98 19.01 -47.98
CA ARG A 12 -86.67 19.56 -48.41
C ARG A 12 -85.60 19.71 -47.31
N SER A 13 -85.81 19.26 -46.07
CA SER A 13 -84.85 19.51 -44.97
C SER A 13 -83.99 18.32 -44.50
N ALA A 14 -84.40 17.06 -44.74
CA ALA A 14 -83.71 15.90 -44.14
C ALA A 14 -82.33 15.55 -44.75
N LYS A 15 -82.07 15.88 -46.03
CA LYS A 15 -80.78 15.57 -46.70
C LYS A 15 -79.66 16.56 -46.35
N GLY A 16 -79.98 17.81 -46.01
CA GLY A 16 -78.99 18.82 -45.61
C GLY A 16 -78.49 18.60 -44.17
N ALA A 17 -79.40 18.24 -43.26
CA ALA A 17 -79.07 17.94 -41.86
C ALA A 17 -78.19 16.69 -41.71
N SER A 18 -78.41 15.64 -42.53
CA SER A 18 -77.58 14.44 -42.50
C SER A 18 -76.16 14.67 -43.03
N ILE A 19 -75.98 15.52 -44.04
CA ILE A 19 -74.66 15.86 -44.59
C ILE A 19 -73.85 16.67 -43.57
N ILE A 20 -74.48 17.60 -42.85
CA ILE A 20 -73.81 18.39 -41.79
C ILE A 20 -73.38 17.50 -40.62
N LEU A 21 -74.22 16.54 -40.21
CA LEU A 21 -73.86 15.58 -39.16
C LEU A 21 -72.68 14.69 -39.57
N VAL A 22 -72.69 14.16 -40.80
CA VAL A 22 -71.59 13.35 -41.35
C VAL A 22 -70.30 14.17 -41.47
N ALA A 23 -70.39 15.43 -41.90
CA ALA A 23 -69.24 16.33 -41.97
C ALA A 23 -68.66 16.65 -40.58
N LEU A 24 -69.51 16.90 -39.57
CA LEU A 24 -69.07 17.11 -38.19
C LEU A 24 -68.44 15.86 -37.59
N CYS A 25 -69.01 14.68 -37.82
CA CYS A 25 -68.41 13.41 -37.41
C CYS A 25 -67.07 13.16 -38.13
N ALA A 26 -66.96 13.48 -39.42
CA ALA A 26 -65.72 13.35 -40.18
C ALA A 26 -64.63 14.31 -39.65
N ILE A 27 -64.98 15.58 -39.36
CA ILE A 27 -64.06 16.56 -38.76
C ILE A 27 -63.65 16.11 -37.35
N GLY A 28 -64.59 15.63 -36.54
CA GLY A 28 -64.30 15.11 -35.20
C GLY A 28 -63.39 13.88 -35.24
N LEU A 29 -63.56 13.01 -36.23
CA LEU A 29 -62.72 11.83 -36.44
C LEU A 29 -61.32 12.21 -36.94
N ILE A 30 -61.20 13.21 -37.83
CA ILE A 30 -59.92 13.79 -38.24
C ILE A 30 -59.19 14.40 -37.03
N ALA A 31 -59.90 15.13 -36.17
CA ALA A 31 -59.34 15.71 -34.95
C ALA A 31 -58.86 14.62 -33.98
N LEU A 32 -59.62 13.54 -33.79
CA LEU A 32 -59.20 12.40 -32.96
C LEU A 32 -57.98 11.68 -33.52
N ILE A 33 -57.91 11.45 -34.84
CA ILE A 33 -56.73 10.86 -35.50
C ILE A 33 -55.52 11.78 -35.30
N TRP A 34 -55.69 13.09 -35.44
CA TRP A 34 -54.61 14.06 -35.22
C TRP A 34 -54.11 14.04 -33.78
N ILE A 35 -55.01 14.02 -32.78
CA ILE A 35 -54.64 13.92 -31.35
C ILE A 35 -53.92 12.60 -31.07
N ALA A 36 -54.44 11.48 -31.57
CA ALA A 36 -53.81 10.17 -31.39
C ALA A 36 -52.41 10.10 -32.04
N PHE A 37 -52.24 10.73 -33.20
CA PHE A 37 -50.95 10.85 -33.87
C PHE A 37 -49.96 11.70 -33.07
N GLN A 38 -50.37 12.86 -32.55
CA GLN A 38 -49.54 13.68 -31.67
C GLN A 38 -49.12 12.91 -30.41
N LEU A 39 -50.04 12.14 -29.82
CA LEU A 39 -49.75 11.33 -28.63
C LEU A 39 -48.74 10.20 -28.95
N MET A 40 -48.86 9.55 -30.12
CA MET A 40 -47.89 8.56 -30.58
C MET A 40 -46.49 9.17 -30.80
N LEU A 41 -46.41 10.37 -31.38
CA LEU A 41 -45.13 11.09 -31.55
C LEU A 41 -44.48 11.42 -30.21
N VAL A 42 -45.24 11.93 -29.24
CA VAL A 42 -44.73 12.24 -27.90
C VAL A 42 -44.28 10.98 -27.15
N MET A 43 -45.06 9.89 -27.21
CA MET A 43 -44.68 8.62 -26.59
C MET A 43 -43.44 7.98 -27.24
N GLY A 44 -43.34 8.07 -28.57
CA GLY A 44 -42.17 7.60 -29.31
C GLY A 44 -40.92 8.43 -28.99
N GLY A 45 -41.05 9.76 -29.04
CA GLY A 45 -39.99 10.69 -28.66
C GLY A 45 -39.53 10.51 -27.21
N SER A 46 -40.46 10.23 -26.29
CA SER A 46 -40.12 9.91 -24.89
C SER A 46 -39.22 8.67 -24.76
N ARG A 47 -39.44 7.63 -25.59
CA ARG A 47 -38.58 6.45 -25.62
C ARG A 47 -37.19 6.76 -26.20
N GLU A 48 -37.13 7.58 -27.24
CA GLU A 48 -35.86 8.03 -27.82
C GLU A 48 -35.03 8.82 -26.80
N VAL A 49 -35.67 9.76 -26.10
CA VAL A 49 -35.02 10.54 -25.03
C VAL A 49 -34.53 9.63 -23.91
N ARG A 50 -35.33 8.66 -23.46
CA ARG A 50 -34.90 7.72 -22.42
C ARG A 50 -33.68 6.91 -22.85
N ASN A 51 -33.69 6.35 -24.06
CA ASN A 51 -32.56 5.56 -24.59
C ASN A 51 -31.29 6.42 -24.75
N ALA A 52 -31.43 7.69 -25.16
CA ALA A 52 -30.32 8.62 -25.27
C ALA A 52 -29.70 8.92 -23.89
N VAL A 53 -30.54 9.19 -22.89
CA VAL A 53 -30.09 9.44 -21.50
C VAL A 53 -29.46 8.19 -20.90
N ASP A 54 -30.06 7.01 -21.06
CA ASP A 54 -29.50 5.74 -20.61
C ASP A 54 -28.10 5.52 -21.18
N THR A 55 -27.92 5.72 -22.49
CA THR A 55 -26.61 5.55 -23.13
C THR A 55 -25.60 6.61 -22.66
N ALA A 56 -26.04 7.85 -22.47
CA ALA A 56 -25.18 8.94 -22.02
C ALA A 56 -24.71 8.77 -20.56
N VAL A 57 -25.60 8.37 -19.64
CA VAL A 57 -25.21 8.08 -18.25
C VAL A 57 -24.32 6.84 -18.17
N LEU A 58 -24.58 5.82 -18.99
CA LEU A 58 -23.68 4.66 -19.08
C LEU A 58 -22.28 5.09 -19.57
N ASN A 59 -22.19 6.04 -20.50
CA ASN A 59 -20.91 6.59 -20.94
C ASN A 59 -20.17 7.28 -19.80
N VAL A 60 -20.87 8.05 -18.96
CA VAL A 60 -20.30 8.64 -17.75
C VAL A 60 -19.78 7.57 -16.79
N GLY A 61 -20.56 6.51 -16.54
CA GLY A 61 -20.11 5.40 -15.70
C GLY A 61 -18.86 4.68 -16.22
N LYS A 62 -18.68 4.61 -17.55
CA LYS A 62 -17.46 4.07 -18.18
C LYS A 62 -16.27 5.01 -18.02
N HIS A 63 -16.47 6.31 -18.19
CA HIS A 63 -15.42 7.34 -18.13
C HIS A 63 -15.12 7.85 -16.71
N ALA A 64 -15.86 7.41 -15.70
CA ALA A 64 -15.54 7.69 -14.29
C ALA A 64 -14.13 7.21 -13.89
N ILE A 65 -13.58 6.23 -14.62
CA ILE A 65 -12.22 5.72 -14.42
C ILE A 65 -11.12 6.64 -14.94
N ASP A 66 -11.48 7.55 -15.85
CA ASP A 66 -10.57 8.53 -16.47
C ASP A 66 -10.51 9.83 -15.68
N VAL A 67 -11.29 9.94 -14.59
CA VAL A 67 -11.17 11.05 -13.64
C VAL A 67 -10.00 10.75 -12.73
N GLU A 68 -8.96 11.56 -12.90
CA GLU A 68 -7.69 11.34 -12.22
C GLU A 68 -7.25 12.58 -11.46
N MET A 69 -6.54 12.35 -10.37
CA MET A 69 -5.89 13.40 -9.58
C MET A 69 -4.41 13.05 -9.36
N PRO A 70 -3.51 14.04 -9.20
CA PRO A 70 -2.12 13.75 -8.94
C PRO A 70 -1.93 13.02 -7.60
N ALA A 71 -1.10 11.97 -7.59
CA ALA A 71 -0.70 11.28 -6.37
C ALA A 71 0.22 12.16 -5.51
N SER A 72 0.15 12.02 -4.19
CA SER A 72 1.20 12.58 -3.33
C SER A 72 2.49 11.78 -3.49
N GLY A 73 3.64 12.41 -3.21
CA GLY A 73 4.96 11.79 -3.41
C GLY A 73 5.13 10.44 -2.68
N ASN A 74 4.57 10.30 -1.47
CA ASN A 74 4.63 9.07 -0.70
C ASN A 74 3.78 7.93 -1.28
N PHE A 75 2.89 8.21 -2.23
CA PHE A 75 1.98 7.26 -2.86
C PHE A 75 2.17 7.17 -4.38
N ALA A 76 3.25 7.74 -4.92
CA ALA A 76 3.58 7.66 -6.35
C ALA A 76 3.78 6.21 -6.83
N ASP A 77 4.18 5.29 -5.94
CA ASP A 77 4.40 3.87 -6.22
C ASP A 77 3.11 3.04 -6.33
N VAL A 78 1.97 3.59 -5.90
CA VAL A 78 0.64 2.99 -6.05
C VAL A 78 -0.24 3.73 -7.06
N ALA A 79 0.29 4.79 -7.68
CA ALA A 79 -0.34 5.55 -8.73
C ALA A 79 -0.27 4.82 -10.09
N ASN A 80 -0.92 5.41 -11.10
CA ASN A 80 -0.75 5.02 -12.50
C ASN A 80 0.64 5.46 -13.01
N SER A 81 1.00 5.02 -14.22
CA SER A 81 2.31 5.30 -14.83
C SER A 81 2.62 6.79 -15.05
N ASP A 82 1.57 7.62 -15.10
CA ASP A 82 1.61 9.08 -15.21
C ASP A 82 1.60 9.80 -13.85
N GLY A 83 1.62 9.05 -12.74
CA GLY A 83 1.59 9.59 -11.38
C GLY A 83 0.19 9.98 -10.91
N SER A 84 -0.87 9.51 -11.57
CA SER A 84 -2.25 9.85 -11.22
C SER A 84 -2.96 8.76 -10.41
N VAL A 85 -3.97 9.16 -9.64
CA VAL A 85 -4.88 8.30 -8.87
C VAL A 85 -6.29 8.50 -9.39
N SER A 86 -6.95 7.39 -9.71
CA SER A 86 -8.34 7.32 -10.11
C SER A 86 -9.09 6.26 -9.31
N ILE A 87 -10.39 6.11 -9.55
CA ILE A 87 -11.21 5.07 -8.91
C ILE A 87 -10.65 3.65 -9.17
N SER A 88 -9.83 3.49 -10.22
CA SER A 88 -9.19 2.22 -10.57
C SER A 88 -8.09 1.80 -9.59
N ASN A 89 -7.31 2.73 -9.05
CA ASN A 89 -6.11 2.44 -8.26
C ASN A 89 -6.15 3.03 -6.83
N LEU A 90 -7.15 3.85 -6.48
CA LEU A 90 -7.27 4.43 -5.14
C LEU A 90 -7.29 3.38 -4.01
N CYS A 91 -7.84 2.19 -4.24
CA CYS A 91 -7.79 1.15 -3.22
C CYS A 91 -6.36 0.71 -2.88
N ARG A 92 -5.39 0.89 -3.78
CA ARG A 92 -3.97 0.70 -3.48
C ARG A 92 -3.43 1.78 -2.55
N VAL A 93 -3.87 3.03 -2.71
CA VAL A 93 -3.55 4.14 -1.79
C VAL A 93 -4.04 3.83 -0.39
N TRP A 94 -5.32 3.50 -0.25
CA TRP A 94 -5.88 3.11 1.04
C TRP A 94 -5.24 1.85 1.61
N GLY A 95 -4.93 0.86 0.75
CA GLY A 95 -4.25 -0.36 1.12
C GLY A 95 -2.84 -0.12 1.68
N LYS A 96 -2.03 0.70 0.99
CA LYS A 96 -0.70 1.09 1.46
C LYS A 96 -0.78 1.83 2.80
N ALA A 97 -1.68 2.80 2.93
CA ALA A 97 -1.87 3.53 4.19
C ALA A 97 -2.34 2.60 5.33
N PHE A 98 -3.14 1.58 5.01
CA PHE A 98 -3.58 0.55 5.95
C PHE A 98 -2.43 -0.32 6.43
N ILE A 99 -1.54 -0.81 5.55
CA ILE A 99 -0.34 -1.55 5.99
C ILE A 99 0.57 -0.68 6.85
N ILE A 100 0.82 0.58 6.45
CA ILE A 100 1.65 1.51 7.25
C ILE A 100 1.09 1.67 8.67
N ASN A 101 -0.23 1.79 8.81
CA ASN A 101 -0.89 1.86 10.12
C ASN A 101 -0.88 0.51 10.86
N ALA A 102 -0.95 -0.62 10.16
CA ALA A 102 -0.78 -1.94 10.75
C ALA A 102 0.64 -2.13 11.32
N ASN A 103 1.65 -1.63 10.62
CA ASN A 103 3.04 -1.65 11.08
C ASN A 103 3.22 -0.81 12.33
N ALA A 104 2.64 0.40 12.36
CA ALA A 104 2.65 1.23 13.54
C ALA A 104 1.94 0.57 14.74
N ALA A 105 0.79 -0.07 14.52
CA ALA A 105 0.06 -0.79 15.57
C ALA A 105 0.88 -1.98 16.13
N ASP A 106 1.54 -2.73 15.26
CA ASP A 106 2.46 -3.80 15.65
C ASP A 106 3.63 -3.25 16.50
N MET A 107 4.24 -2.13 16.09
CA MET A 107 5.31 -1.46 16.85
C MET A 107 4.83 -0.99 18.23
N ILE A 108 3.60 -0.48 18.35
CA ILE A 108 2.99 -0.12 19.64
C ILE A 108 2.86 -1.37 20.51
N SER A 109 2.36 -2.47 19.95
CA SER A 109 2.18 -3.73 20.68
C SER A 109 3.49 -4.33 21.19
N GLU A 110 4.58 -4.14 20.45
CA GLU A 110 5.91 -4.65 20.80
C GLU A 110 6.71 -3.73 21.74
N GLY A 111 6.22 -2.52 21.99
CA GLY A 111 6.91 -1.48 22.74
C GLY A 111 8.11 -0.88 21.99
N THR A 112 8.06 -0.86 20.66
CA THR A 112 9.11 -0.31 19.77
C THR A 112 8.66 0.97 19.04
N ALA A 113 7.43 1.41 19.24
CA ALA A 113 6.93 2.68 18.71
C ALA A 113 7.50 3.90 19.46
N ASN A 114 7.74 4.99 18.74
CA ASN A 114 8.09 6.31 19.28
C ASN A 114 7.16 7.40 18.68
N SER A 115 7.50 8.69 18.90
CA SER A 115 6.76 9.81 18.31
C SER A 115 6.71 9.77 16.79
N ASP A 116 7.84 9.44 16.17
CA ASP A 116 7.99 9.43 14.71
C ASP A 116 7.13 8.33 14.09
N THR A 117 7.03 7.16 14.72
CA THR A 117 6.12 6.08 14.33
C THR A 117 4.67 6.57 14.21
N GLN A 118 4.19 7.32 15.22
CA GLN A 118 2.82 7.84 15.24
C GLN A 118 2.62 8.93 14.19
N THR A 119 3.59 9.82 14.03
CA THR A 119 3.58 10.85 13.01
C THR A 119 3.53 10.25 11.61
N SER A 120 4.34 9.23 11.32
CA SER A 120 4.32 8.52 10.04
C SER A 120 2.96 7.88 9.75
N ALA A 121 2.39 7.16 10.73
CA ALA A 121 1.10 6.50 10.59
C ALA A 121 -0.04 7.51 10.34
N GLN A 122 -0.02 8.64 11.07
CA GLN A 122 -0.97 9.72 10.91
C GLN A 122 -0.83 10.43 9.56
N ASN A 123 0.39 10.71 9.12
CA ASN A 123 0.66 11.35 7.82
C ASN A 123 0.18 10.47 6.67
N ALA A 124 0.48 9.17 6.70
CA ALA A 124 0.00 8.22 5.70
C ALA A 124 -1.53 8.21 5.62
N TYR A 125 -2.22 8.25 6.76
CA TYR A 125 -3.68 8.31 6.81
C TYR A 125 -4.24 9.61 6.21
N LEU A 126 -3.67 10.76 6.61
CA LEU A 126 -4.13 12.08 6.15
C LEU A 126 -3.87 12.30 4.66
N GLU A 127 -2.73 11.86 4.13
CA GLU A 127 -2.43 11.94 2.70
C GLU A 127 -3.39 11.07 1.87
N ALA A 128 -3.62 9.82 2.30
CA ALA A 128 -4.60 8.93 1.67
C ALA A 128 -6.02 9.52 1.71
N GLN A 129 -6.42 10.09 2.85
CA GLN A 129 -7.70 10.75 3.02
C GLN A 129 -7.82 11.99 2.12
N SER A 130 -6.76 12.79 2.00
CA SER A 130 -6.74 13.98 1.14
C SER A 130 -6.95 13.60 -0.33
N MET A 131 -6.24 12.58 -0.82
CA MET A 131 -6.45 12.06 -2.17
C MET A 131 -7.86 11.50 -2.36
N ASN A 132 -8.34 10.71 -1.40
CA ASN A 132 -9.70 10.19 -1.44
C ASN A 132 -10.76 11.32 -1.52
N ASN A 133 -10.63 12.35 -0.70
CA ASN A 133 -11.56 13.48 -0.68
C ASN A 133 -11.47 14.33 -1.96
N GLY A 134 -10.26 14.55 -2.47
CA GLY A 134 -10.03 15.24 -3.74
C GLY A 134 -10.68 14.52 -4.92
N LEU A 135 -10.45 13.21 -5.04
CA LEU A 135 -11.08 12.40 -6.09
C LEU A 135 -12.60 12.35 -5.94
N SER A 136 -13.12 12.18 -4.72
CA SER A 136 -14.57 12.20 -4.46
C SER A 136 -15.21 13.52 -4.90
N ALA A 137 -14.54 14.66 -4.67
CA ALA A 137 -15.01 15.96 -5.13
C ALA A 137 -15.01 16.07 -6.67
N MET A 138 -13.95 15.60 -7.35
CA MET A 138 -13.88 15.61 -8.82
C MET A 138 -14.95 14.71 -9.46
N LEU A 139 -15.26 13.56 -8.84
CA LEU A 139 -16.31 12.64 -9.26
C LEU A 139 -17.73 13.19 -9.02
N GLN A 140 -17.89 14.21 -8.18
CA GLN A 140 -19.18 14.87 -7.94
C GLN A 140 -19.35 16.15 -8.77
N ASP A 141 -18.27 16.69 -9.34
CA ASP A 141 -18.31 17.90 -10.18
C ASP A 141 -19.00 17.61 -11.52
N LYS A 142 -20.02 18.42 -11.83
CA LYS A 142 -20.76 18.30 -13.09
C LYS A 142 -19.91 18.58 -14.32
N ASN A 143 -18.97 19.51 -14.22
CA ASN A 143 -18.14 19.89 -15.36
C ASN A 143 -17.25 18.75 -15.84
N THR A 144 -16.78 17.90 -14.92
CA THR A 144 -15.95 16.73 -15.22
C THR A 144 -16.63 15.80 -16.24
N PHE A 145 -17.91 15.50 -16.04
CA PHE A 145 -18.63 14.52 -16.86
C PHE A 145 -19.52 15.12 -17.95
N LYS A 146 -19.72 16.44 -17.94
CA LYS A 146 -20.61 17.13 -18.89
C LYS A 146 -20.28 16.80 -20.34
N ASN A 147 -19.00 16.78 -20.71
CA ASN A 147 -18.58 16.48 -22.08
C ASN A 147 -18.83 14.99 -22.44
N HIS A 148 -18.61 14.08 -21.50
CA HIS A 148 -18.87 12.64 -21.70
C HIS A 148 -20.37 12.34 -21.83
N PHE A 149 -21.22 13.05 -21.08
CA PHE A 149 -22.66 12.94 -21.21
C PHE A 149 -23.14 13.53 -22.54
N ASN A 150 -22.80 14.79 -22.81
CA ASN A 150 -23.30 15.53 -23.97
C ASN A 150 -22.82 14.96 -25.31
N SER A 151 -21.59 14.44 -25.40
CA SER A 151 -21.09 13.83 -26.65
C SER A 151 -21.98 12.68 -27.14
N ILE A 152 -22.53 11.88 -26.23
CA ILE A 152 -23.43 10.77 -26.58
C ILE A 152 -24.89 11.24 -26.64
N ALA A 153 -25.35 12.01 -25.65
CA ALA A 153 -26.74 12.50 -25.62
C ALA A 153 -27.08 13.30 -26.88
N GLN A 154 -26.14 14.12 -27.39
CA GLN A 154 -26.36 14.92 -28.59
C GLN A 154 -26.28 14.11 -29.90
N SER A 155 -25.59 12.97 -29.88
CA SER A 155 -25.49 12.06 -31.04
C SER A 155 -26.75 11.23 -31.28
N ALA A 156 -27.67 11.20 -30.30
CA ALA A 156 -28.94 10.47 -30.36
C ALA A 156 -30.12 11.45 -30.47
N PRO A 157 -30.37 12.03 -31.66
CA PRO A 157 -31.46 13.00 -31.84
C PRO A 157 -32.83 12.32 -31.64
N ALA A 158 -33.73 13.01 -30.94
CA ALA A 158 -35.11 12.56 -30.76
C ALA A 158 -35.94 12.95 -31.99
N LYS A 159 -35.71 12.23 -33.10
CA LYS A 159 -36.24 12.52 -34.44
C LYS A 159 -37.76 12.62 -34.50
N LEU A 160 -38.47 11.98 -33.55
CA LEU A 160 -39.92 12.04 -33.46
C LEU A 160 -40.47 13.35 -32.86
N LEU A 161 -39.62 14.14 -32.20
CA LEU A 161 -39.98 15.46 -31.64
C LEU A 161 -39.61 16.61 -32.57
N GLY A 162 -38.61 16.40 -33.43
CA GLY A 162 -38.21 17.33 -34.48
C GLY A 162 -36.86 16.96 -35.08
N GLN A 163 -36.54 17.51 -36.25
CA GLN A 163 -35.27 17.21 -36.96
C GLN A 163 -34.02 17.71 -36.22
N ASN A 164 -34.19 18.66 -35.30
CA ASN A 164 -33.12 19.29 -34.53
C ASN A 164 -33.28 19.07 -33.01
N ALA A 165 -34.10 18.11 -32.60
CA ALA A 165 -34.33 17.78 -31.20
C ALA A 165 -33.08 17.09 -30.62
N VAL A 166 -32.34 17.79 -29.75
CA VAL A 166 -31.12 17.27 -29.13
C VAL A 166 -31.28 17.20 -27.61
N VAL A 167 -30.96 16.04 -27.02
CA VAL A 167 -30.95 15.85 -25.57
C VAL A 167 -29.72 16.53 -24.97
N GLN A 168 -29.92 17.30 -23.91
CA GLN A 168 -28.85 17.98 -23.16
C GLN A 168 -28.93 17.68 -21.67
N ASP A 169 -27.83 17.88 -20.96
CA ASP A 169 -27.81 17.79 -19.49
C ASP A 169 -28.76 18.81 -18.84
N ALA A 170 -29.38 18.44 -17.72
CA ALA A 170 -30.27 19.34 -16.99
C ALA A 170 -29.48 20.54 -16.41
N PRO A 171 -29.77 21.80 -16.81
CA PRO A 171 -28.89 22.95 -16.55
C PRO A 171 -28.89 23.48 -15.11
N SER A 172 -29.77 22.98 -14.23
CA SER A 172 -30.06 23.57 -12.91
C SER A 172 -29.36 22.93 -11.71
N ILE A 173 -28.51 21.91 -11.91
CA ILE A 173 -27.84 21.19 -10.82
C ILE A 173 -26.33 21.29 -11.02
N SER A 174 -25.58 21.74 -10.01
CA SER A 174 -24.13 21.93 -10.08
C SER A 174 -23.30 20.68 -9.74
N THR A 175 -23.93 19.63 -9.20
CA THR A 175 -23.28 18.38 -8.80
C THR A 175 -24.01 17.16 -9.35
N TRP A 176 -23.27 16.08 -9.63
CA TRP A 176 -23.89 14.80 -9.94
C TRP A 176 -24.51 14.19 -8.69
N SER A 177 -25.69 13.58 -8.87
CA SER A 177 -26.23 12.67 -7.87
C SER A 177 -25.37 11.40 -7.90
N THR A 178 -24.85 11.00 -6.74
CA THR A 178 -23.93 9.85 -6.64
C THR A 178 -24.39 8.85 -5.57
N ALA A 179 -23.97 7.60 -5.73
CA ALA A 179 -24.30 6.52 -4.81
C ALA A 179 -23.12 5.58 -4.54
N MET A 180 -23.22 4.86 -3.42
CA MET A 180 -22.34 3.78 -2.99
C MET A 180 -23.06 2.44 -3.17
N MET A 181 -23.04 1.92 -4.40
CA MET A 181 -23.68 0.67 -4.76
C MET A 181 -22.94 -0.54 -4.18
N ASP A 182 -23.67 -1.63 -3.94
CA ASP A 182 -23.11 -2.91 -3.52
C ASP A 182 -22.31 -2.88 -2.22
N LYS A 183 -22.77 -2.10 -1.23
CA LYS A 183 -22.19 -2.05 0.11
C LYS A 183 -21.99 -3.47 0.68
N GLY A 184 -20.79 -3.74 1.17
CA GLY A 184 -20.41 -5.04 1.72
C GLY A 184 -20.01 -6.09 0.69
N SER A 185 -20.09 -5.82 -0.63
CA SER A 185 -19.53 -6.70 -1.67
C SER A 185 -18.00 -6.58 -1.75
N GLU A 186 -17.35 -7.36 -2.62
CA GLU A 186 -15.90 -7.26 -2.83
C GLU A 186 -15.48 -5.86 -3.33
N SER A 187 -14.36 -5.36 -2.81
CA SER A 187 -13.59 -4.27 -3.42
C SER A 187 -12.65 -4.82 -4.49
N ASN A 188 -11.92 -3.95 -5.19
CA ASN A 188 -10.86 -4.37 -6.12
C ASN A 188 -9.50 -4.65 -5.45
N LEU A 189 -9.44 -4.72 -4.12
CA LEU A 189 -8.21 -4.99 -3.38
C LEU A 189 -8.27 -6.38 -2.72
N TYR A 190 -7.44 -7.29 -3.21
CA TYR A 190 -7.25 -8.60 -2.61
C TYR A 190 -6.02 -8.64 -1.70
N PHE A 191 -6.01 -9.57 -0.75
CA PHE A 191 -4.97 -9.62 0.28
C PHE A 191 -4.72 -11.05 0.74
N ASN A 192 -3.54 -11.29 1.32
CA ASN A 192 -3.24 -12.53 2.03
C ASN A 192 -3.26 -12.25 3.55
N PRO A 193 -4.06 -12.96 4.36
CA PRO A 193 -4.12 -12.72 5.80
C PRO A 193 -2.75 -12.81 6.51
N THR A 194 -1.83 -13.62 5.98
CA THR A 194 -0.50 -13.84 6.57
C THR A 194 0.51 -12.73 6.26
N GLN A 195 0.13 -11.70 5.49
CA GLN A 195 1.00 -10.58 5.15
C GLN A 195 0.95 -9.43 6.16
N LEU A 196 -0.13 -9.35 6.96
CA LEU A 196 -0.23 -8.33 8.01
C LEU A 196 0.56 -8.78 9.24
N PRO A 197 1.21 -7.84 9.95
CA PRO A 197 1.96 -8.20 11.13
C PRO A 197 1.00 -8.67 12.25
N PRO A 198 1.36 -9.72 13.01
CA PRO A 198 0.46 -10.36 13.95
C PRO A 198 0.02 -9.45 15.11
N GLY A 199 0.86 -8.48 15.51
CA GLY A 199 0.55 -7.51 16.57
C GLY A 199 -0.32 -6.34 16.13
N ALA A 200 -0.65 -6.21 14.83
CA ALA A 200 -1.39 -5.05 14.32
C ALA A 200 -2.80 -4.90 14.89
N GLY A 201 -3.42 -5.99 15.35
CA GLY A 201 -4.82 -5.97 15.83
C GLY A 201 -5.82 -5.47 14.78
N ALA A 202 -5.49 -5.62 13.49
CA ALA A 202 -6.29 -5.10 12.39
C ALA A 202 -7.64 -5.83 12.32
N ASN A 203 -8.74 -5.07 12.29
CA ASN A 203 -10.09 -5.57 12.18
C ASN A 203 -10.65 -5.27 10.80
N PHE A 204 -10.98 -6.32 10.04
CA PHE A 204 -11.58 -6.20 8.72
C PHE A 204 -12.43 -7.43 8.43
N SER A 205 -13.32 -7.30 7.45
CA SER A 205 -14.11 -8.41 6.93
C SER A 205 -13.69 -8.72 5.50
N ASN A 206 -13.64 -10.01 5.16
CA ASN A 206 -13.30 -10.48 3.82
C ASN A 206 -14.50 -11.09 3.09
N ILE A 207 -14.34 -11.18 1.77
CA ILE A 207 -15.15 -12.01 0.87
C ILE A 207 -14.19 -12.80 0.00
N ASP A 208 -14.39 -14.11 -0.04
CA ASP A 208 -13.62 -15.00 -0.90
C ASP A 208 -14.33 -15.18 -2.24
N LYS A 209 -13.67 -14.79 -3.33
CA LYS A 209 -14.15 -15.00 -4.71
C LYS A 209 -12.99 -15.30 -5.64
N GLY A 210 -13.20 -16.20 -6.60
CA GLY A 210 -12.20 -16.52 -7.63
C GLY A 210 -10.85 -16.97 -7.06
N GLY A 211 -10.85 -17.65 -5.91
CA GLY A 211 -9.62 -18.11 -5.22
C GLY A 211 -8.83 -17.02 -4.51
N ARG A 212 -9.38 -15.81 -4.34
CA ARG A 212 -8.75 -14.68 -3.64
C ARG A 212 -9.68 -14.12 -2.57
N SER A 213 -9.10 -13.61 -1.50
CA SER A 213 -9.81 -12.90 -0.43
C SER A 213 -9.74 -11.39 -0.69
N TYR A 214 -10.90 -10.74 -0.80
CA TYR A 214 -11.03 -9.30 -1.01
C TYR A 214 -11.53 -8.62 0.25
N PHE A 215 -11.11 -7.37 0.46
CA PHE A 215 -11.75 -6.51 1.46
C PHE A 215 -13.17 -6.15 1.02
N ARG A 216 -14.09 -6.04 1.99
CA ARG A 216 -15.46 -5.61 1.73
C ARG A 216 -15.54 -4.11 1.46
N GLY A 217 -16.17 -3.74 0.35
CA GLY A 217 -16.42 -2.35 0.01
C GLY A 217 -17.44 -1.70 0.93
N TYR A 218 -17.25 -0.39 1.16
CA TYR A 218 -18.03 0.47 2.05
C TYR A 218 -18.19 -0.06 3.47
N THR A 219 -17.29 -0.94 3.89
CA THR A 219 -17.21 -1.50 5.24
C THR A 219 -15.89 -1.04 5.86
N ALA A 220 -15.91 -0.61 7.12
CA ALA A 220 -14.71 -0.13 7.78
C ALA A 220 -13.68 -1.26 7.92
N MET A 221 -12.45 -0.98 7.51
CA MET A 221 -11.26 -1.70 7.98
C MET A 221 -10.63 -0.82 9.05
N THR A 222 -10.43 -1.35 10.25
CA THR A 222 -9.96 -0.57 11.40
C THR A 222 -8.61 -1.07 11.86
N VAL A 223 -7.64 -0.17 11.95
CA VAL A 223 -6.30 -0.45 12.49
C VAL A 223 -5.70 0.83 13.06
N ASN A 224 -4.92 0.73 14.14
CA ASN A 224 -4.30 1.88 14.81
C ASN A 224 -5.30 3.02 15.16
N GLY A 225 -6.55 2.66 15.51
CA GLY A 225 -7.61 3.63 15.80
C GLY A 225 -8.09 4.44 14.58
N LYS A 226 -7.81 3.99 13.36
CA LYS A 226 -8.22 4.61 12.10
C LYS A 226 -9.14 3.71 11.30
N ASP A 227 -10.12 4.31 10.63
CA ASP A 227 -11.05 3.63 9.74
C ASP A 227 -10.74 3.92 8.27
N PHE A 228 -10.72 2.86 7.48
CA PHE A 228 -10.43 2.87 6.05
C PHE A 228 -11.64 2.32 5.30
N TYR A 229 -12.06 2.98 4.23
CA TYR A 229 -13.21 2.59 3.43
C TYR A 229 -12.81 2.46 1.96
N LEU A 230 -13.07 1.29 1.38
CA LEU A 230 -12.84 1.02 -0.04
C LEU A 230 -14.16 1.01 -0.81
N PRO A 231 -14.25 1.50 -2.05
CA PRO A 231 -15.41 1.26 -2.90
C PRO A 231 -15.61 -0.22 -3.24
N SER A 232 -16.86 -0.62 -3.50
CA SER A 232 -17.23 -1.96 -3.99
C SER A 232 -17.10 -2.05 -5.51
N PHE A 233 -16.45 -3.11 -6.01
CA PHE A 233 -16.37 -3.45 -7.43
C PHE A 233 -16.48 -4.96 -7.62
N ARG A 234 -17.64 -5.43 -8.08
CA ARG A 234 -17.85 -6.86 -8.24
C ARG A 234 -16.97 -7.46 -9.32
N LEU A 235 -16.50 -8.68 -9.05
CA LEU A 235 -15.61 -9.41 -9.92
C LEU A 235 -16.30 -9.76 -11.26
N GLY A 236 -15.70 -9.34 -12.37
CA GLY A 236 -16.18 -9.66 -13.72
C GLY A 236 -17.39 -8.85 -14.19
N GLU A 237 -17.90 -7.93 -13.37
CA GLU A 237 -19.01 -7.05 -13.73
C GLU A 237 -18.50 -5.89 -14.59
N MET A 238 -19.23 -5.56 -15.66
CA MET A 238 -18.96 -4.39 -16.51
C MET A 238 -19.74 -3.18 -15.99
N PRO A 239 -19.32 -1.94 -16.33
CA PRO A 239 -20.16 -0.77 -16.14
C PRO A 239 -21.53 -0.99 -16.78
N HIS A 240 -22.61 -0.75 -16.02
CA HIS A 240 -23.96 -1.08 -16.43
C HIS A 240 -24.99 -0.12 -15.82
N LEU A 241 -26.19 -0.12 -16.40
CA LEU A 241 -27.31 0.68 -15.89
C LEU A 241 -27.92 0.05 -14.65
N VAL A 242 -28.25 0.88 -13.66
CA VAL A 242 -28.88 0.46 -12.42
C VAL A 242 -30.23 1.13 -12.26
N SER A 243 -31.15 0.46 -11.56
CA SER A 243 -32.47 1.04 -11.34
C SER A 243 -32.40 2.26 -10.44
N ALA A 244 -33.20 3.29 -10.74
CA ALA A 244 -33.29 4.49 -9.90
C ALA A 244 -33.72 4.17 -8.45
N LYS A 245 -34.50 3.10 -8.24
CA LYS A 245 -34.88 2.62 -6.90
C LYS A 245 -33.64 2.14 -6.13
N THR A 246 -32.83 1.28 -6.74
CA THR A 246 -31.61 0.75 -6.11
C THR A 246 -30.61 1.88 -5.85
N PHE A 247 -30.48 2.80 -6.81
CA PHE A 247 -29.62 3.98 -6.68
C PHE A 247 -30.01 4.86 -5.49
N LYS A 248 -31.30 5.23 -5.39
CA LYS A 248 -31.82 6.08 -4.32
C LYS A 248 -31.69 5.46 -2.92
N GLN A 249 -31.73 4.12 -2.83
CA GLN A 249 -31.47 3.40 -1.57
C GLN A 249 -30.00 3.44 -1.14
N ASN A 250 -29.08 3.75 -2.07
CA ASN A 250 -27.64 3.71 -1.87
C ASN A 250 -26.97 5.08 -2.02
N LEU A 251 -27.74 6.17 -2.00
CA LEU A 251 -27.21 7.54 -2.08
C LEU A 251 -26.03 7.74 -1.13
N THR A 252 -25.09 8.56 -1.57
CA THR A 252 -23.86 8.84 -0.84
C THR A 252 -24.17 9.51 0.50
N SER A 253 -23.97 8.77 1.59
CA SER A 253 -23.93 9.26 2.97
C SER A 253 -22.48 9.27 3.47
N GLN A 254 -22.10 10.20 4.33
CA GLN A 254 -20.75 10.24 4.93
C GLN A 254 -20.40 8.91 5.63
N LEU A 255 -19.20 8.36 5.38
CA LEU A 255 -18.66 7.17 6.03
C LEU A 255 -17.44 7.56 6.86
N GLY A 256 -17.60 7.62 8.18
CA GLY A 256 -16.54 8.06 9.09
C GLY A 256 -16.04 9.48 8.76
N SER A 257 -14.72 9.67 8.75
CA SER A 257 -14.07 10.96 8.53
C SER A 257 -13.74 11.25 7.06
N ALA A 258 -13.77 10.25 6.16
CA ALA A 258 -13.46 10.40 4.75
C ALA A 258 -14.74 10.51 3.89
N ALA A 259 -14.69 11.29 2.82
CA ALA A 259 -15.78 11.34 1.84
C ALA A 259 -15.76 10.03 1.04
N PRO A 260 -16.79 9.17 1.11
CA PRO A 260 -16.75 7.91 0.38
C PRO A 260 -16.65 8.16 -1.13
N ILE A 261 -15.98 7.24 -1.81
CA ILE A 261 -15.81 7.29 -3.25
C ILE A 261 -17.08 6.71 -3.88
N PRO A 262 -17.83 7.51 -4.64
CA PRO A 262 -19.01 6.99 -5.32
C PRO A 262 -18.58 6.03 -6.43
N ASN A 263 -19.34 4.94 -6.59
CA ASN A 263 -19.18 4.02 -7.71
C ASN A 263 -20.40 4.04 -8.65
N ALA A 264 -21.38 4.92 -8.43
CA ALA A 264 -22.50 5.10 -9.33
C ALA A 264 -22.93 6.56 -9.44
N PHE A 265 -23.48 6.90 -10.60
CA PHE A 265 -23.81 8.25 -11.04
C PHE A 265 -25.22 8.31 -11.63
N GLU A 266 -25.98 9.34 -11.29
CA GLU A 266 -27.32 9.63 -11.82
C GLU A 266 -27.33 11.02 -12.45
N GLU A 267 -27.96 11.13 -13.63
CA GLU A 267 -28.22 12.40 -14.29
C GLU A 267 -29.54 12.39 -15.04
N SER A 268 -30.05 13.60 -15.26
CA SER A 268 -31.28 13.86 -16.00
C SER A 268 -30.95 14.51 -17.33
N GLY A 269 -31.46 13.96 -18.43
CA GLY A 269 -31.44 14.63 -19.72
C GLY A 269 -32.77 15.34 -19.96
N ILE A 270 -32.69 16.53 -20.55
CA ILE A 270 -33.84 17.35 -20.93
C ILE A 270 -33.79 17.60 -22.44
N ILE A 271 -34.96 17.55 -23.06
CA ILE A 271 -35.17 18.06 -24.41
C ILE A 271 -36.33 19.06 -24.39
N SER A 272 -36.14 20.20 -25.05
CA SER A 272 -37.14 21.25 -25.16
C SER A 272 -37.23 21.68 -26.62
N GLU A 273 -38.32 21.32 -27.30
CA GLU A 273 -38.61 21.74 -28.67
C GLU A 273 -40.07 22.22 -28.76
N GLY A 274 -40.25 23.48 -29.19
CA GLY A 274 -41.56 24.13 -29.17
C GLY A 274 -42.13 24.26 -27.75
N SER A 275 -43.36 23.75 -27.54
CA SER A 275 -44.06 23.75 -26.26
C SER A 275 -43.90 22.43 -25.47
N THR A 276 -43.13 21.47 -25.98
CA THR A 276 -42.98 20.15 -25.36
C THR A 276 -41.61 20.03 -24.71
N THR A 277 -41.60 19.76 -23.40
CA THR A 277 -40.39 19.41 -22.65
C THR A 277 -40.52 17.97 -22.17
N LEU A 278 -39.53 17.13 -22.50
CA LEU A 278 -39.42 15.78 -21.97
C LEU A 278 -38.14 15.65 -21.15
N THR A 279 -38.26 14.97 -20.01
CA THR A 279 -37.14 14.68 -19.11
C THR A 279 -37.04 13.17 -18.92
N ALA A 280 -35.81 12.65 -18.94
CA ALA A 280 -35.52 11.28 -18.55
C ALA A 280 -34.34 11.27 -17.59
N ASN A 281 -34.34 10.30 -16.68
CA ASN A 281 -33.27 10.10 -15.71
C ASN A 281 -32.74 8.69 -15.86
N ALA A 282 -31.42 8.55 -15.77
CA ALA A 282 -30.76 7.25 -15.76
C ALA A 282 -29.68 7.21 -14.67
N CYS A 283 -29.35 6.00 -14.24
CA CYS A 283 -28.30 5.75 -13.27
C CYS A 283 -27.36 4.68 -13.83
N ALA A 284 -26.05 4.89 -13.70
CA ALA A 284 -25.05 3.89 -14.10
C ALA A 284 -24.05 3.65 -12.98
N GLN A 285 -23.63 2.40 -12.84
CA GLN A 285 -22.57 2.00 -11.95
C GLN A 285 -21.26 1.85 -12.73
N ALA A 286 -20.19 2.42 -12.19
CA ALA A 286 -18.84 2.27 -12.68
C ALA A 286 -18.19 1.00 -12.10
N ASN A 287 -17.38 0.34 -12.91
CA ASN A 287 -16.51 -0.73 -12.47
C ASN A 287 -15.23 -0.69 -13.31
N PRO A 288 -14.05 -0.46 -12.70
CA PRO A 288 -12.79 -0.36 -13.43
C PRO A 288 -12.30 -1.71 -13.97
N GLN A 289 -12.89 -2.82 -13.53
CA GLN A 289 -12.52 -4.18 -13.92
C GLN A 289 -11.04 -4.54 -13.70
N ARG A 290 -10.36 -3.75 -12.86
CA ARG A 290 -8.98 -3.99 -12.42
C ARG A 290 -8.99 -4.53 -10.99
N GLN A 291 -7.98 -5.33 -10.66
CA GLN A 291 -7.77 -5.88 -9.32
C GLN A 291 -6.33 -5.67 -8.91
N TRP A 292 -6.12 -5.45 -7.62
CA TRP A 292 -4.80 -5.19 -7.06
C TRP A 292 -4.56 -6.02 -5.81
N GLY A 293 -3.33 -6.47 -5.64
CA GLY A 293 -2.87 -7.04 -4.38
C GLY A 293 -2.52 -5.91 -3.41
N LEU A 294 -2.90 -6.09 -2.14
CA LEU A 294 -2.44 -5.25 -1.05
C LEU A 294 -0.91 -5.38 -0.92
N ALA A 295 -0.19 -4.26 -1.06
CA ALA A 295 1.27 -4.21 -0.95
C ALA A 295 1.77 -2.78 -0.65
N ILE A 296 3.03 -2.65 -0.23
CA ILE A 296 3.81 -1.41 -0.24
C ILE A 296 4.91 -1.52 -1.31
N PRO A 297 4.68 -1.07 -2.56
CA PRO A 297 5.54 -1.47 -3.67
C PRO A 297 7.00 -0.98 -3.60
N HIS A 298 7.25 0.30 -3.33
CA HIS A 298 8.61 0.85 -3.26
C HIS A 298 9.14 0.86 -1.83
N SER A 299 9.18 -0.32 -1.22
CA SER A 299 9.70 -0.53 0.13
C SER A 299 10.84 -1.54 0.17
N PHE A 300 11.61 -1.55 1.26
CA PHE A 300 12.74 -2.46 1.45
C PHE A 300 12.98 -2.77 2.93
N VAL A 301 13.76 -3.83 3.19
CA VAL A 301 14.33 -4.14 4.51
C VAL A 301 15.85 -4.18 4.44
N CYS A 302 16.51 -3.88 5.56
CA CYS A 302 17.97 -3.87 5.66
C CYS A 302 18.48 -5.01 6.54
N ILE A 303 19.67 -5.52 6.20
CA ILE A 303 20.50 -6.33 7.09
C ILE A 303 21.83 -5.61 7.26
N VAL A 304 22.26 -5.37 8.50
CA VAL A 304 23.51 -4.69 8.81
C VAL A 304 24.39 -5.61 9.63
N PHE A 305 25.58 -5.92 9.13
CA PHE A 305 26.63 -6.58 9.89
C PHE A 305 27.56 -5.50 10.46
N SER A 306 27.86 -5.57 11.75
CA SER A 306 28.79 -4.65 12.41
C SER A 306 29.62 -5.38 13.45
N ASN A 307 30.93 -5.12 13.45
CA ASN A 307 31.86 -5.83 14.31
C ASN A 307 32.71 -4.89 15.17
N LEU A 308 32.94 -5.29 16.42
CA LEU A 308 33.76 -4.57 17.39
C LEU A 308 34.69 -5.55 18.11
N SER A 309 35.94 -5.18 18.34
CA SER A 309 36.83 -5.93 19.24
C SER A 309 37.04 -5.17 20.53
N ARG A 310 37.01 -5.88 21.66
CA ARG A 310 37.25 -5.33 23.00
C ARG A 310 38.46 -6.02 23.62
N TRP A 311 39.41 -5.23 24.08
CA TRP A 311 40.71 -5.71 24.53
C TRP A 311 40.82 -5.53 26.04
N TYR A 312 40.91 -6.63 26.76
CA TYR A 312 40.99 -6.70 28.21
C TYR A 312 42.38 -7.16 28.65
N LEU A 313 42.87 -6.55 29.73
CA LEU A 313 44.13 -6.97 30.35
C LEU A 313 43.99 -7.00 31.86
N ASP A 314 44.24 -8.18 32.43
CA ASP A 314 44.14 -8.51 33.86
C ASP A 314 42.74 -8.29 34.45
N LYS A 315 42.49 -8.96 35.58
CA LYS A 315 41.32 -8.71 36.42
C LYS A 315 41.63 -7.66 37.48
N ASN A 316 40.65 -6.82 37.78
CA ASN A 316 40.73 -5.87 38.87
C ASN A 316 40.81 -6.64 40.20
N PRO A 317 41.83 -6.38 41.06
CA PRO A 317 42.00 -7.10 42.33
C PRO A 317 40.82 -6.99 43.28
N ASN A 318 40.05 -5.90 43.20
CA ASN A 318 39.04 -5.57 44.19
C ASN A 318 37.70 -6.27 43.92
N ASP A 319 37.35 -6.51 42.65
CA ASP A 319 36.05 -7.03 42.24
C ASP A 319 36.15 -8.23 41.27
N GLY A 320 37.36 -8.61 40.84
CA GLY A 320 37.60 -9.71 39.92
C GLY A 320 37.15 -9.46 38.47
N GLN A 321 36.73 -8.24 38.12
CA GLN A 321 36.25 -7.92 36.77
C GLN A 321 37.39 -7.66 35.80
N TRP A 322 37.21 -8.07 34.54
CA TRP A 322 38.17 -7.79 33.47
C TRP A 322 38.30 -6.28 33.19
N MET A 323 39.53 -5.77 33.14
CA MET A 323 39.78 -4.36 32.85
C MET A 323 39.83 -4.09 31.34
N LEU A 324 38.80 -3.44 30.81
CA LEU A 324 38.78 -2.98 29.42
C LEU A 324 39.86 -1.92 29.19
N ARG A 325 40.69 -2.12 28.17
CA ARG A 325 41.76 -1.20 27.78
C ARG A 325 41.46 -0.46 26.49
N LYS A 326 40.81 -1.12 25.54
CA LYS A 326 40.61 -0.57 24.20
C LYS A 326 39.44 -1.23 23.49
N GLU A 327 38.76 -0.45 22.66
CA GLU A 327 37.82 -0.95 21.68
C GLU A 327 38.33 -0.59 20.28
N ILE A 328 38.29 -1.56 19.36
CA ILE A 328 38.73 -1.36 17.97
C ILE A 328 37.68 -1.96 17.04
N PRO A 329 36.98 -1.15 16.24
CA PRO A 329 36.08 -1.69 15.22
C PRO A 329 36.91 -2.35 14.10
N TYR A 330 36.40 -3.43 13.53
CA TYR A 330 37.08 -4.17 12.46
C TYR A 330 36.12 -4.51 11.34
N GLY A 331 36.68 -4.67 10.14
CA GLY A 331 35.89 -4.87 8.92
C GLY A 331 35.49 -6.32 8.68
N THR A 332 35.29 -6.66 7.41
CA THR A 332 34.94 -7.99 6.94
C THR A 332 36.14 -8.72 6.33
N GLN A 333 37.35 -8.18 6.50
CA GLN A 333 38.59 -8.81 6.03
C GLN A 333 38.89 -10.07 6.83
N PRO A 334 38.90 -11.27 6.22
CA PRO A 334 39.19 -12.49 6.94
C PRO A 334 40.66 -12.56 7.36
N GLY A 335 40.91 -13.00 8.59
CA GLY A 335 42.26 -13.17 9.12
C GLY A 335 43.01 -11.87 9.37
N GLN A 336 42.31 -10.74 9.52
CA GLN A 336 42.94 -9.45 9.75
C GLN A 336 43.69 -9.48 11.09
N THR A 337 45.02 -9.37 11.03
CA THR A 337 45.85 -9.29 12.24
C THR A 337 45.79 -7.87 12.80
N VAL A 338 45.23 -7.73 14.00
CA VAL A 338 45.11 -6.45 14.72
C VAL A 338 46.04 -6.44 15.92
N TRP A 339 46.89 -5.42 16.01
CA TRP A 339 47.77 -5.17 17.16
C TRP A 339 47.09 -4.23 18.15
N GLY A 340 46.29 -4.81 19.05
CA GLY A 340 45.38 -4.08 19.92
C GLY A 340 46.05 -3.49 21.17
N LEU A 341 46.89 -4.28 21.84
CA LEU A 341 47.63 -3.89 23.03
C LEU A 341 49.12 -3.77 22.67
N LYS A 342 49.71 -2.58 22.87
CA LYS A 342 51.09 -2.30 22.47
C LYS A 342 51.95 -2.03 23.70
N GLN A 343 52.96 -2.87 23.92
CA GLN A 343 53.98 -2.71 24.96
C GLN A 343 53.39 -2.42 26.35
N VAL A 344 52.26 -3.06 26.67
CA VAL A 344 51.53 -2.83 27.92
C VAL A 344 52.28 -3.54 29.05
N ARG A 345 52.52 -2.85 30.17
CA ARG A 345 53.21 -3.44 31.31
C ARG A 345 52.29 -4.44 32.01
N LEU A 346 52.77 -5.67 32.18
CA LEU A 346 52.10 -6.71 32.95
C LEU A 346 52.29 -6.46 34.45
N ARG A 347 51.36 -6.95 35.26
CA ARG A 347 51.56 -6.99 36.71
C ARG A 347 52.65 -8.03 37.04
N PRO A 348 53.56 -7.75 37.99
CA PRO A 348 54.51 -8.76 38.45
C PRO A 348 53.79 -9.91 39.19
N PRO A 349 54.24 -11.16 39.06
CA PRO A 349 53.60 -12.31 39.71
C PRO A 349 53.70 -12.21 41.24
N PRO A 350 52.64 -12.55 42.01
CA PRO A 350 52.74 -12.69 43.46
C PRO A 350 53.69 -13.85 43.84
N PRO A 351 54.51 -13.75 44.91
CA PRO A 351 54.67 -12.63 45.84
C PRO A 351 55.88 -11.77 45.42
N ALA A 352 55.70 -10.83 44.49
CA ALA A 352 56.79 -9.91 44.14
C ALA A 352 57.09 -8.95 45.31
N PRO A 353 58.32 -8.95 45.87
CA PRO A 353 58.68 -8.05 46.94
C PRO A 353 59.05 -6.68 46.37
N GLY A 354 58.25 -5.67 46.70
CA GLY A 354 58.63 -4.26 46.59
C GLY A 354 58.30 -3.54 45.27
N PRO A 355 58.46 -2.19 45.25
CA PRO A 355 57.99 -1.29 44.19
C PRO A 355 58.71 -1.44 42.83
N ASN A 356 59.65 -2.38 42.70
CA ASN A 356 60.52 -2.57 41.54
C ASN A 356 60.35 -3.94 40.87
N GLY A 357 59.27 -4.69 41.13
CA GLY A 357 58.96 -5.90 40.37
C GLY A 357 58.71 -5.55 38.90
N ILE A 358 59.71 -5.75 38.04
CA ILE A 358 59.58 -5.45 36.60
C ILE A 358 58.70 -6.53 35.97
N GLY A 359 57.40 -6.27 35.91
CA GLY A 359 56.52 -7.01 35.00
C GLY A 359 57.01 -6.83 33.57
N GLY A 360 56.94 -7.90 32.78
CA GLY A 360 57.24 -7.86 31.35
C GLY A 360 56.37 -6.85 30.61
N LYS A 361 56.77 -6.49 29.39
CA LYS A 361 55.89 -5.75 28.47
C LYS A 361 55.26 -6.74 27.51
N MET A 362 53.96 -6.62 27.29
CA MET A 362 53.21 -7.49 26.39
C MET A 362 52.70 -6.69 25.18
N ASP A 363 52.90 -7.28 24.00
CA ASP A 363 52.16 -6.97 22.78
C ASP A 363 51.06 -8.01 22.58
N GLY A 364 49.81 -7.57 22.49
CA GLY A 364 48.64 -8.42 22.27
C GLY A 364 48.12 -8.29 20.84
N TYR A 365 47.94 -9.41 20.17
CA TYR A 365 47.48 -9.52 18.79
C TYR A 365 46.23 -10.40 18.69
N ALA A 366 45.42 -10.18 17.66
CA ALA A 366 44.29 -11.02 17.34
C ALA A 366 44.07 -11.12 15.83
N SER A 367 43.63 -12.30 15.38
CA SER A 367 43.12 -12.55 14.04
C SER A 367 41.60 -12.36 14.06
N LEU A 368 41.12 -11.32 13.38
CA LEU A 368 39.71 -10.91 13.37
C LEU A 368 39.09 -11.10 11.98
N GLY A 369 37.75 -11.10 11.93
CA GLY A 369 36.97 -11.20 10.69
C GLY A 369 36.93 -12.60 10.08
N ASN A 370 37.35 -13.63 10.82
CA ASN A 370 37.42 -15.00 10.30
C ASN A 370 36.05 -15.60 9.93
N GLU A 371 34.97 -15.07 10.50
CA GLU A 371 33.58 -15.38 10.14
C GLU A 371 33.21 -15.01 8.68
N TYR A 372 33.97 -14.14 8.03
CA TYR A 372 33.73 -13.70 6.65
C TYR A 372 34.49 -14.52 5.59
N LYS A 373 35.22 -15.57 6.00
CA LYS A 373 36.07 -16.36 5.10
C LYS A 373 35.24 -17.13 4.06
N ASN A 374 35.17 -16.59 2.84
CA ASN A 374 34.39 -17.13 1.71
C ASN A 374 32.89 -17.35 2.05
N ALA A 375 32.36 -16.55 2.96
CA ALA A 375 31.00 -16.69 3.47
C ALA A 375 30.02 -15.83 2.67
N ASP A 376 28.87 -16.40 2.32
CA ASP A 376 27.73 -15.62 1.85
C ASP A 376 27.01 -14.92 3.04
N ALA A 377 26.03 -14.08 2.77
CA ALA A 377 25.32 -13.39 3.85
C ALA A 377 24.57 -14.34 4.80
N TRP A 378 24.18 -15.52 4.33
CA TRP A 378 23.52 -16.53 5.14
C TRP A 378 24.50 -17.21 6.10
N ASP A 379 25.69 -17.57 5.61
CA ASP A 379 26.77 -18.15 6.41
C ASP A 379 27.22 -17.18 7.50
N VAL A 380 27.44 -15.90 7.14
CA VAL A 380 27.81 -14.86 8.12
C VAL A 380 26.71 -14.69 9.16
N PHE A 381 25.44 -14.65 8.75
CA PHE A 381 24.31 -14.50 9.67
C PHE A 381 24.26 -15.64 10.70
N ASN A 382 24.57 -16.88 10.30
CA ASN A 382 24.56 -18.06 11.17
C ASN A 382 25.94 -18.40 11.79
N ALA A 383 26.94 -17.52 11.70
CA ALA A 383 28.29 -17.83 12.16
C ALA A 383 28.43 -18.04 13.67
N LEU A 384 27.47 -17.56 14.48
CA LEU A 384 27.37 -17.87 15.91
C LEU A 384 26.14 -18.74 16.20
N PRO A 385 26.18 -19.64 17.19
CA PRO A 385 25.01 -20.42 17.58
C PRO A 385 23.92 -19.56 18.21
N GLY A 386 22.66 -19.77 17.84
CA GLY A 386 21.51 -19.08 18.39
C GLY A 386 20.20 -19.53 17.74
N ASP A 387 19.06 -19.10 18.27
CA ASP A 387 17.77 -19.27 17.59
C ASP A 387 17.52 -18.11 16.62
N HIS A 388 18.06 -18.24 15.41
CA HIS A 388 17.91 -17.25 14.36
C HIS A 388 16.54 -17.27 13.67
N GLN A 389 15.60 -18.17 14.06
CA GLN A 389 14.28 -18.18 13.44
C GLN A 389 13.47 -16.93 13.76
N ALA A 390 13.50 -16.47 15.01
CA ALA A 390 12.77 -15.27 15.44
C ALA A 390 13.14 -14.02 14.61
N PRO A 391 14.42 -13.64 14.45
CA PRO A 391 14.80 -12.50 13.61
C PRO A 391 14.49 -12.72 12.12
N LEU A 392 14.63 -13.94 11.59
CA LEU A 392 14.29 -14.25 10.20
C LEU A 392 12.79 -14.12 9.92
N ASN A 393 11.95 -14.59 10.84
CA ASN A 393 10.49 -14.46 10.72
C ASN A 393 10.04 -13.00 10.69
N ARG A 394 10.71 -12.11 11.44
CA ARG A 394 10.47 -10.66 11.37
C ARG A 394 10.80 -10.10 9.99
N LEU A 395 11.97 -10.42 9.43
CA LEU A 395 12.34 -10.02 8.06
C LEU A 395 11.36 -10.56 7.03
N VAL A 396 11.01 -11.85 7.10
CA VAL A 396 10.08 -12.49 6.17
C VAL A 396 8.71 -11.84 6.23
N GLN A 397 8.18 -11.55 7.42
CA GLN A 397 6.90 -10.85 7.51
C GLN A 397 6.99 -9.49 6.81
N ARG A 398 8.04 -8.69 7.05
CA ARG A 398 8.15 -7.37 6.43
C ARG A 398 8.24 -7.46 4.91
N VAL A 399 8.94 -8.46 4.39
CA VAL A 399 8.95 -8.70 2.93
C VAL A 399 7.59 -9.15 2.40
N LYS A 400 6.74 -9.82 3.21
CA LYS A 400 5.38 -10.18 2.79
C LYS A 400 4.46 -8.97 2.55
N GLU A 401 4.78 -7.82 3.14
CA GLU A 401 4.09 -6.57 2.86
C GLU A 401 4.35 -6.05 1.44
N ILE A 402 5.37 -6.61 0.75
CA ILE A 402 5.73 -6.32 -0.64
C ILE A 402 5.31 -7.50 -1.54
N ASP A 403 5.79 -8.71 -1.24
CA ASP A 403 5.43 -9.98 -1.90
C ASP A 403 4.67 -10.89 -0.93
N PRO A 404 3.32 -10.93 -0.97
CA PRO A 404 2.52 -11.75 -0.06
C PRO A 404 2.83 -13.25 -0.06
N ASN A 405 3.47 -13.73 -1.13
CA ASN A 405 3.85 -15.13 -1.31
C ASN A 405 5.33 -15.38 -0.96
N PHE A 406 5.98 -14.44 -0.27
CA PHE A 406 7.35 -14.58 0.16
C PHE A 406 7.47 -15.54 1.34
N THR A 407 8.53 -16.35 1.33
CA THR A 407 8.74 -17.45 2.30
C THR A 407 10.13 -17.40 2.91
N LEU A 408 10.31 -18.10 4.02
CA LEU A 408 11.61 -18.26 4.66
C LEU A 408 12.67 -18.89 3.73
N GLN A 409 12.26 -19.86 2.91
CA GLN A 409 13.15 -20.49 1.93
C GLN A 409 13.63 -19.50 0.87
N LYS A 410 12.75 -18.60 0.41
CA LYS A 410 13.14 -17.51 -0.51
C LYS A 410 14.10 -16.53 0.16
N MET A 411 13.90 -16.21 1.45
CA MET A 411 14.83 -15.38 2.22
C MET A 411 16.22 -16.00 2.30
N GLN A 412 16.30 -17.28 2.66
CA GLN A 412 17.56 -18.02 2.71
C GLN A 412 18.27 -18.02 1.36
N SER A 413 17.54 -18.35 0.28
CA SER A 413 18.10 -18.39 -1.07
C SER A 413 18.63 -17.01 -1.52
N LEU A 414 17.95 -15.92 -1.14
CA LEU A 414 18.42 -14.57 -1.40
C LEU A 414 19.69 -14.25 -0.63
N MET A 415 19.76 -14.53 0.66
CA MET A 415 20.97 -14.30 1.44
C MET A 415 22.17 -15.12 0.94
N GLN A 416 21.94 -16.35 0.47
CA GLN A 416 22.98 -17.20 -0.13
C GLN A 416 23.47 -16.68 -1.50
N SER A 417 22.65 -15.89 -2.19
CA SER A 417 23.01 -15.34 -3.50
C SER A 417 23.97 -14.14 -3.45
N VAL A 418 24.27 -13.61 -2.26
CA VAL A 418 25.13 -12.44 -2.09
C VAL A 418 26.33 -12.76 -1.20
N THR A 419 27.52 -12.55 -1.74
CA THR A 419 28.77 -12.62 -0.97
C THR A 419 29.02 -11.28 -0.27
N ILE A 420 29.45 -11.34 1.00
CA ILE A 420 29.84 -10.13 1.74
C ILE A 420 31.19 -9.64 1.18
N PRO A 421 31.30 -8.37 0.73
CA PRO A 421 32.55 -7.87 0.19
C PRO A 421 33.60 -7.76 1.29
N VAL A 422 34.84 -8.05 0.94
CA VAL A 422 36.01 -7.85 1.80
C VAL A 422 36.31 -6.36 1.89
N THR A 423 36.17 -5.78 3.08
CA THR A 423 36.40 -4.36 3.33
C THR A 423 36.90 -4.11 4.75
N ASP A 424 37.70 -3.06 4.93
CA ASP A 424 38.08 -2.56 6.26
C ASP A 424 36.96 -1.76 6.95
N ARG A 425 35.82 -1.56 6.27
CA ARG A 425 34.68 -0.84 6.84
C ARG A 425 34.07 -1.63 7.99
N PRO A 426 33.82 -1.00 9.14
CA PRO A 426 33.37 -1.69 10.35
C PRO A 426 31.90 -2.13 10.30
N SER A 427 31.19 -1.77 9.22
CA SER A 427 29.84 -2.24 8.97
C SER A 427 29.59 -2.44 7.49
N THR A 428 28.84 -3.49 7.18
CA THR A 428 28.35 -3.79 5.82
C THR A 428 26.83 -3.84 5.87
N ARG A 429 26.18 -3.14 4.94
CA ARG A 429 24.72 -3.07 4.83
C ARG A 429 24.26 -3.75 3.56
N LEU A 430 23.29 -4.64 3.70
CA LEU A 430 22.52 -5.25 2.63
C LEU A 430 21.13 -4.62 2.60
N ILE A 431 20.58 -4.44 1.40
CA ILE A 431 19.19 -4.02 1.19
C ILE A 431 18.48 -5.12 0.41
N ILE A 432 17.32 -5.54 0.89
CA ILE A 432 16.40 -6.44 0.20
C ILE A 432 15.25 -5.60 -0.34
N TYR A 433 15.07 -5.56 -1.65
CA TYR A 433 14.14 -4.67 -2.35
C TYR A 433 13.47 -5.37 -3.53
N PRO A 434 12.28 -4.91 -3.97
CA PRO A 434 11.61 -5.45 -5.14
C PRO A 434 12.11 -4.82 -6.44
N LYS A 435 12.18 -5.64 -7.48
CA LYS A 435 12.26 -5.22 -8.87
C LYS A 435 10.93 -5.48 -9.55
N TYR A 436 10.41 -4.46 -10.23
CA TYR A 436 9.18 -4.55 -11.02
C TYR A 436 9.50 -4.53 -12.51
N ASN A 437 8.81 -5.38 -13.27
CA ASN A 437 8.92 -5.40 -14.73
C ASN A 437 7.84 -4.55 -15.42
N GLY A 438 6.75 -4.23 -14.70
CA GLY A 438 5.63 -3.45 -15.21
C GLY A 438 5.51 -2.06 -14.57
N PRO A 439 4.89 -1.09 -15.26
CA PRO A 439 4.81 0.30 -14.80
C PRO A 439 3.91 0.50 -13.56
N ASN A 440 3.01 -0.46 -13.28
CA ASN A 440 2.09 -0.38 -12.16
C ASN A 440 2.70 -0.87 -10.84
N CYS A 441 3.98 -1.26 -10.81
CA CYS A 441 4.64 -1.80 -9.62
C CYS A 441 3.87 -2.97 -8.99
N THR A 442 3.43 -3.90 -9.84
CA THR A 442 2.79 -5.16 -9.45
C THR A 442 3.72 -6.33 -9.72
N GLU A 443 3.55 -7.43 -8.99
CA GLU A 443 4.33 -8.66 -9.16
C GLU A 443 5.84 -8.47 -8.92
N PRO A 444 6.24 -8.16 -7.66
CA PRO A 444 7.64 -7.93 -7.32
C PRO A 444 8.49 -9.19 -7.52
N THR A 445 9.69 -9.00 -8.06
CA THR A 445 10.79 -9.97 -7.92
C THR A 445 11.77 -9.44 -6.89
N MET A 446 11.87 -10.09 -5.74
CA MET A 446 12.76 -9.66 -4.66
C MET A 446 14.24 -9.84 -5.05
N GLN A 447 15.06 -8.84 -4.74
CA GLN A 447 16.51 -8.82 -4.95
C GLN A 447 17.21 -8.40 -3.66
N ILE A 448 18.50 -8.74 -3.54
CA ILE A 448 19.37 -8.28 -2.46
C ILE A 448 20.62 -7.65 -3.04
N ALA A 449 21.10 -6.56 -2.46
CA ALA A 449 22.34 -5.90 -2.87
C ALA A 449 23.10 -5.35 -1.67
N VAL A 450 24.43 -5.27 -1.80
CA VAL A 450 25.29 -4.59 -0.82
C VAL A 450 25.32 -3.10 -1.14
N VAL A 451 25.10 -2.27 -0.12
CA VAL A 451 25.13 -0.81 -0.28
C VAL A 451 26.54 -0.37 -0.64
N GLY A 452 26.67 0.30 -1.80
CA GLY A 452 27.93 0.82 -2.31
C GLY A 452 28.71 -0.15 -3.21
N SER A 453 28.18 -1.34 -3.53
CA SER A 453 28.81 -2.28 -4.48
C SER A 453 28.12 -2.33 -5.86
N GLY A 454 27.17 -1.43 -6.14
CA GLY A 454 26.43 -1.40 -7.39
C GLY A 454 25.35 -0.31 -7.43
N GLU A 455 24.64 -0.21 -8.55
CA GLU A 455 23.51 0.72 -8.71
C GLU A 455 22.27 0.15 -7.99
N LEU A 456 21.83 0.88 -6.96
CA LEU A 456 20.53 0.66 -6.33
C LEU A 456 19.44 1.33 -7.18
N PRO A 457 18.18 0.85 -7.14
CA PRO A 457 17.07 1.55 -7.78
C PRO A 457 17.00 3.01 -7.35
N GLY A 458 16.83 3.93 -8.31
CA GLY A 458 16.83 5.37 -8.06
C GLY A 458 15.69 5.88 -7.16
N TRP A 459 14.67 5.05 -6.90
CA TRP A 459 13.62 5.37 -5.94
C TRP A 459 14.05 5.15 -4.48
N ILE A 460 15.10 4.36 -4.21
CA ILE A 460 15.60 4.15 -2.84
C ILE A 460 16.25 5.43 -2.33
N GLN A 461 15.68 6.01 -1.29
CA GLN A 461 16.19 7.23 -0.68
C GLN A 461 17.34 6.95 0.30
N MET A 462 18.37 7.79 0.24
CA MET A 462 19.50 7.78 1.17
C MET A 462 19.60 9.16 1.86
N PRO A 463 19.86 9.24 3.18
CA PRO A 463 20.09 8.14 4.11
C PRO A 463 18.81 7.34 4.41
N ILE A 464 18.98 6.07 4.74
CA ILE A 464 17.86 5.18 5.11
C ILE A 464 17.34 5.60 6.48
N TYR A 465 16.04 5.84 6.56
CA TYR A 465 15.34 6.22 7.79
C TYR A 465 14.33 5.16 8.18
N PHE A 466 14.34 4.78 9.46
CA PHE A 466 13.31 3.96 10.09
C PHE A 466 12.84 4.69 11.36
N ASP A 467 11.55 4.61 11.63
CA ASP A 467 10.86 5.39 12.66
C ASP A 467 10.54 4.58 13.92
N GLY A 468 11.08 3.36 14.05
CA GLY A 468 10.98 2.52 15.25
C GLY A 468 12.21 2.56 16.15
N GLN A 469 12.00 2.17 17.41
CA GLN A 469 13.06 1.94 18.38
C GLN A 469 13.69 0.56 18.22
N GLN A 470 14.98 0.48 18.49
CA GLN A 470 15.75 -0.75 18.42
C GLN A 470 15.45 -1.65 19.62
N LYS A 471 15.34 -2.95 19.38
CA LYS A 471 15.17 -3.97 20.41
C LYS A 471 16.02 -5.20 20.10
N THR A 472 16.78 -5.70 21.07
CA THR A 472 17.48 -6.97 20.93
C THR A 472 16.47 -8.10 20.82
N VAL A 473 16.55 -8.88 19.75
CA VAL A 473 15.64 -10.00 19.45
C VAL A 473 16.31 -11.36 19.62
N LEU A 474 17.63 -11.41 19.58
CA LEU A 474 18.43 -12.59 19.87
C LEU A 474 19.76 -12.16 20.48
N THR A 475 20.16 -12.84 21.54
CA THR A 475 21.55 -12.83 22.02
C THR A 475 22.16 -14.17 21.62
N GLU A 476 23.19 -14.11 20.78
CA GLU A 476 23.90 -15.28 20.28
C GLU A 476 24.80 -15.88 21.37
N ASN A 477 24.97 -17.19 21.37
CA ASN A 477 25.80 -17.88 22.35
C ASN A 477 27.28 -17.58 22.12
N PRO A 478 28.06 -17.32 23.19
CA PRO A 478 29.49 -17.05 23.07
C PRO A 478 30.25 -18.26 22.52
N MET A 479 31.23 -18.02 21.66
CA MET A 479 32.22 -19.02 21.23
C MET A 479 33.61 -18.61 21.69
N GLN A 480 34.33 -19.53 22.31
CA GLN A 480 35.70 -19.31 22.73
C GLN A 480 36.68 -19.74 21.63
N ASP A 481 37.67 -18.90 21.32
CA ASP A 481 38.77 -19.17 20.38
C ASP A 481 38.34 -19.63 18.97
N ALA A 482 37.10 -19.30 18.61
CA ALA A 482 36.52 -19.54 17.30
C ALA A 482 35.42 -18.49 17.02
N PRO A 483 35.31 -17.99 15.77
CA PRO A 483 36.22 -18.18 14.65
C PRO A 483 37.49 -17.31 14.77
N ASN A 484 37.51 -16.36 15.69
CA ASN A 484 38.61 -15.44 15.93
C ASN A 484 39.60 -16.03 16.95
N THR A 485 40.87 -15.63 16.87
CA THR A 485 41.93 -16.12 17.78
C THR A 485 42.82 -14.97 18.23
N CYS A 486 43.49 -15.12 19.37
CA CYS A 486 44.47 -14.16 19.85
C CYS A 486 45.79 -14.83 20.22
N TRP A 487 46.84 -14.03 20.32
CA TRP A 487 48.16 -14.44 20.79
C TRP A 487 48.90 -13.23 21.34
N ASP A 488 49.96 -13.49 22.09
CA ASP A 488 50.78 -12.46 22.72
C ASP A 488 52.27 -12.61 22.41
N ASN A 489 53.00 -11.52 22.67
CA ASN A 489 54.46 -11.50 22.69
C ASN A 489 54.91 -10.74 23.93
N VAL A 490 55.53 -11.44 24.88
CA VAL A 490 56.02 -10.85 26.13
C VAL A 490 57.53 -10.66 26.07
N VAL A 491 57.96 -9.42 26.31
CA VAL A 491 59.38 -9.02 26.37
C VAL A 491 59.72 -8.62 27.80
N GLY A 492 60.67 -9.33 28.41
CA GLY A 492 61.04 -9.17 29.81
C GLY A 492 60.04 -9.81 30.77
N GLY A 493 60.35 -9.86 32.07
CA GLY A 493 59.54 -10.57 33.06
C GLY A 493 59.87 -12.07 33.15
N THR A 494 59.03 -12.85 33.85
CA THR A 494 59.30 -14.26 34.20
C THR A 494 58.60 -15.29 33.32
N SER A 495 57.60 -14.89 32.52
CA SER A 495 56.85 -15.77 31.62
C SER A 495 56.99 -15.33 30.16
N PRO A 496 57.23 -16.25 29.21
CA PRO A 496 57.34 -15.91 27.78
C PRO A 496 55.97 -15.62 27.12
N SER A 497 54.86 -15.94 27.78
CA SER A 497 53.49 -15.70 27.32
C SER A 497 52.54 -15.55 28.52
N CYS A 498 51.40 -14.90 28.29
CA CYS A 498 50.29 -14.76 29.23
C CYS A 498 49.11 -15.67 28.85
N TYR A 499 48.23 -15.99 29.81
CA TYR A 499 47.00 -16.69 29.45
C TYR A 499 46.12 -15.76 28.61
N HIS A 500 45.66 -16.27 27.47
CA HIS A 500 44.85 -15.51 26.54
C HIS A 500 43.79 -16.39 25.89
N HIS A 501 42.66 -15.79 25.60
CA HIS A 501 41.61 -16.37 24.78
C HIS A 501 40.76 -15.25 24.17
N THR A 502 39.96 -15.62 23.18
CA THR A 502 38.91 -14.78 22.65
C THR A 502 37.54 -15.34 23.00
N GLU A 503 36.57 -14.46 23.12
CA GLU A 503 35.16 -14.79 23.27
C GLU A 503 34.37 -13.99 22.23
N TYR A 504 33.86 -14.68 21.22
CA TYR A 504 33.07 -14.09 20.17
C TYR A 504 31.58 -14.20 20.51
N THR A 505 30.93 -13.05 20.61
CA THR A 505 29.53 -12.92 21.05
C THR A 505 28.76 -11.99 20.12
N GLY A 506 27.43 -12.03 20.15
CA GLY A 506 26.64 -11.17 19.29
C GLY A 506 25.24 -10.92 19.80
N ASN A 507 24.69 -9.79 19.37
CA ASN A 507 23.28 -9.47 19.50
C ASN A 507 22.71 -9.22 18.11
N VAL A 508 21.56 -9.83 17.84
CA VAL A 508 20.72 -9.46 16.70
C VAL A 508 19.67 -8.48 17.21
N ILE A 509 19.65 -7.30 16.62
CA ILE A 509 18.83 -6.16 17.00
C ILE A 509 17.86 -5.87 15.86
N TRP A 510 16.58 -5.71 16.18
CA TRP A 510 15.54 -5.32 15.24
C TRP A 510 15.14 -3.87 15.45
N ALA A 511 15.12 -3.09 14.38
CA ALA A 511 14.57 -1.75 14.34
C ALA A 511 13.44 -1.71 13.31
N PRO A 512 12.16 -1.71 13.72
CA PRO A 512 11.05 -1.69 12.77
C PRO A 512 10.92 -0.33 12.07
N GLY A 513 10.34 -0.33 10.87
CA GLY A 513 9.90 0.87 10.18
C GLY A 513 8.45 0.73 9.72
N THR A 514 7.71 1.84 9.71
CA THR A 514 6.31 1.84 9.25
C THR A 514 6.19 1.64 7.73
N GLY A 515 7.22 1.97 6.96
CA GLY A 515 7.22 1.92 5.50
C GLY A 515 6.83 3.23 4.80
N LEU A 516 6.45 4.28 5.54
CA LEU A 516 6.16 5.59 4.94
C LEU A 516 7.39 6.12 4.16
N TYR A 517 8.57 5.99 4.76
CA TYR A 517 9.86 6.36 4.17
C TYR A 517 10.56 5.17 3.50
N GLN A 518 9.79 4.25 2.92
CA GLN A 518 10.24 3.06 2.19
C GLN A 518 10.86 1.94 3.06
N CYS A 519 11.58 2.26 4.14
CA CYS A 519 12.17 1.24 5.00
C CYS A 519 11.11 0.58 5.92
N LEU A 520 11.00 -0.75 5.83
CA LEU A 520 10.12 -1.58 6.68
C LEU A 520 10.85 -2.11 7.93
N GLY A 521 12.17 -1.95 7.97
CA GLY A 521 12.98 -2.21 9.15
C GLY A 521 14.42 -2.61 8.84
N GLU A 522 15.22 -2.61 9.89
CA GLU A 522 16.63 -2.95 9.88
C GLU A 522 16.89 -4.07 10.89
N LEU A 523 17.44 -5.18 10.39
CA LEU A 523 18.02 -6.22 11.23
C LEU A 523 19.53 -5.99 11.34
N ARG A 524 20.03 -5.71 12.53
CA ARG A 524 21.44 -5.50 12.79
C ARG A 524 22.04 -6.68 13.54
N VAL A 525 23.03 -7.31 12.94
CA VAL A 525 23.90 -8.32 13.56
C VAL A 525 25.11 -7.58 14.12
N ALA A 526 25.07 -7.29 15.42
CA ALA A 526 26.13 -6.58 16.13
C ALA A 526 26.96 -7.57 16.94
N ARG A 527 28.18 -7.82 16.48
CA ARG A 527 29.07 -8.82 17.06
C ARG A 527 30.30 -8.20 17.70
N VAL A 528 30.73 -8.83 18.78
CA VAL A 528 31.83 -8.39 19.62
C VAL A 528 32.80 -9.55 19.83
N THR A 529 34.06 -9.33 19.49
CA THR A 529 35.15 -10.23 19.89
C THR A 529 35.81 -9.66 21.13
N ASN A 530 35.51 -10.21 22.29
CA ASN A 530 36.25 -9.91 23.52
C ASN A 530 37.57 -10.66 23.48
N ILE A 531 38.68 -9.99 23.78
CA ILE A 531 40.03 -10.52 23.72
C ILE A 531 40.64 -10.31 25.10
N TYR A 532 40.95 -11.40 25.77
CA TYR A 532 41.42 -11.38 27.14
C TYR A 532 42.89 -11.79 27.21
N PHE A 533 43.65 -11.05 28.03
CA PHE A 533 45.02 -11.37 28.39
C PHE A 533 45.14 -11.24 29.92
N THR A 534 45.79 -12.20 30.58
CA THR A 534 46.08 -12.11 32.02
C THR A 534 47.45 -12.66 32.36
N SER A 535 48.17 -11.95 33.23
CA SER A 535 49.47 -12.42 33.76
C SER A 535 49.35 -13.55 34.79
N ASP A 536 48.13 -13.80 35.30
CA ASP A 536 47.87 -14.87 36.26
C ASP A 536 47.86 -16.23 35.55
N ALA A 537 48.40 -17.27 36.19
CA ALA A 537 48.28 -18.63 35.66
C ALA A 537 46.79 -19.02 35.59
N GLY A 538 46.33 -19.35 34.37
CA GLY A 538 44.92 -19.64 34.06
C GLY A 538 44.34 -20.82 34.82
#